data_AF-A0A5J4FYB8-F1
#
_entry.id   AF-A0A5J4FYB8-F1
#
_cell.length_a   1.000
_cell.length_b   1.000
_cell.length_c   1.000
_cell.angle_alpha   90.00
_cell.angle_beta   90.00
_cell.angle_gamma   90.00
#
_symmetry.space_group_name_H-M   'P 1'
#
loop_
_entity.id
_entity.type
_entity.pdbx_description
1 polymer ?
#
loop_
_entity_poly.entity_id
_entity_poly.type
_entity_poly.pdbx_seq_one_letter_code
_entity_poly.pdbx_strand_id
1 'polypeptide(L)'
;MKKSVKILTGILGFIILIPGLAKFREPFKTFIYKHLDYIGFPFPEVMQYVVKFGEVGVGLALLFLAFKEAGLTKKVRGRVFYISNIAIIVMMIVAIYTHLHPAVPAEILPLESKPPVMPIVYIILTVLNVFLYKKSTINYEK
;
A
#
# COMPACT_ATOMS: atom_id res chain seq x y z
N MET A 1 -17.19 10.50 -4.20
CA MET A 1 -17.12 9.09 -4.69
C MET A 1 -18.37 8.34 -4.24
N LYS A 2 -18.73 7.20 -4.86
CA LYS A 2 -19.80 6.34 -4.29
C LYS A 2 -19.40 5.85 -2.89
N LYS A 3 -20.39 5.62 -2.02
CA LYS A 3 -20.16 5.21 -0.61
C LYS A 3 -19.29 3.96 -0.50
N SER A 4 -19.53 2.95 -1.34
CA SER A 4 -18.73 1.71 -1.36
C SER A 4 -17.25 1.95 -1.64
N VAL A 5 -16.94 2.77 -2.65
CA VAL A 5 -15.56 3.14 -3.00
C VAL A 5 -14.91 3.95 -1.89
N LYS A 6 -15.65 4.88 -1.28
CA LYS A 6 -15.19 5.70 -0.16
C LYS A 6 -14.80 4.83 1.04
N ILE A 7 -15.64 3.85 1.39
CA ILE A 7 -15.37 2.89 2.47
C ILE A 7 -14.14 2.04 2.16
N LEU A 8 -14.08 1.41 0.98
CA LEU A 8 -12.96 0.53 0.64
C LEU A 8 -11.63 1.30 0.51
N THR A 9 -11.68 2.53 -0.02
CA THR A 9 -10.54 3.46 -0.03
C THR A 9 -10.07 3.80 1.38
N GLY A 10 -10.99 4.02 2.32
CA GLY A 10 -10.66 4.25 3.73
C GLY A 10 -10.04 3.03 4.40
N ILE A 11 -10.58 1.83 4.15
CA ILE A 11 -10.03 0.56 4.64
C ILE A 11 -8.61 0.37 4.09
N LEU A 12 -8.41 0.50 2.78
CA LEU A 12 -7.09 0.41 2.14
C LEU A 12 -6.11 1.45 2.72
N GLY A 13 -6.57 2.69 2.91
CA GLY A 13 -5.75 3.73 3.54
C GLY A 13 -5.31 3.36 4.96
N PHE A 14 -6.22 2.80 5.76
CA PHE A 14 -5.92 2.39 7.13
C PHE A 14 -4.96 1.19 7.19
N ILE A 15 -5.23 0.12 6.43
CA ILE A 15 -4.41 -1.09 6.45
C ILE A 15 -3.01 -0.88 5.84
N ILE A 16 -2.82 0.15 5.02
CA ILE A 16 -1.50 0.55 4.52
C ILE A 16 -0.79 1.47 5.52
N LEU A 17 -1.52 2.43 6.10
CA LEU A 17 -0.94 3.39 7.03
C LEU A 17 -0.43 2.76 8.32
N ILE A 18 -1.22 1.89 8.96
CA ILE A 18 -0.87 1.34 10.28
C ILE A 18 0.44 0.53 10.23
N PRO A 19 0.63 -0.44 9.31
CA PRO A 19 1.92 -1.10 9.14
C PRO A 19 3.03 -0.15 8.73
N GLY A 20 2.75 0.83 7.86
CA GLY A 20 3.73 1.85 7.47
C GLY A 20 4.27 2.63 8.66
N LEU A 21 3.41 3.02 9.60
CA LEU A 21 3.80 3.66 10.85
C LEU A 21 4.54 2.70 11.79
N ALA A 22 4.15 1.42 11.84
CA ALA A 22 4.82 0.42 12.65
C ALA A 22 6.29 0.21 12.23
N LYS A 23 6.63 0.43 10.95
CA LYS A 23 8.01 0.34 10.43
C LYS A 23 8.97 1.41 10.95
N PHE A 24 8.49 2.39 11.73
CA PHE A 24 9.35 3.35 12.42
C PHE A 24 9.75 2.89 13.82
N ARG A 25 9.22 1.76 14.30
CA ARG A 25 9.52 1.18 15.62
C ARG A 25 10.24 -0.15 15.49
N GLU A 26 10.99 -0.53 16.52
CA GLU A 26 11.59 -1.87 16.59
C GLU A 26 10.51 -2.94 16.81
N PRO A 27 10.70 -4.16 16.28
CA PRO A 27 11.84 -4.63 15.46
C PRO A 27 11.71 -4.29 13.95
N PHE A 28 10.56 -3.78 13.51
CA PHE A 28 10.25 -3.56 12.09
C PHE A 28 11.18 -2.57 11.40
N LYS A 29 11.67 -1.56 12.12
CA LYS A 29 12.65 -0.59 11.61
C LYS A 29 13.89 -1.32 11.07
N THR A 30 14.38 -2.29 11.82
CA THR A 30 15.57 -3.10 11.48
C THR A 30 15.26 -4.14 10.41
N PHE A 31 14.07 -4.74 10.43
CA PHE A 31 13.68 -5.76 9.45
C PHE A 31 13.65 -5.23 8.02
N ILE A 32 13.22 -3.99 7.79
CA ILE A 32 13.25 -3.41 6.44
C ILE A 32 14.67 -3.26 5.90
N TYR A 33 15.60 -2.81 6.73
CA TYR A 33 17.00 -2.73 6.34
C TYR A 33 17.56 -4.11 6.00
N LYS A 34 17.34 -5.10 6.87
CA LYS A 34 17.78 -6.48 6.65
C LYS A 34 17.19 -7.09 5.38
N HIS A 35 15.91 -6.83 5.09
CA HIS A 35 15.29 -7.28 3.85
C HIS A 35 15.99 -6.71 2.62
N LEU A 36 16.22 -5.40 2.60
CA LEU A 36 16.87 -4.73 1.47
C LEU A 36 18.31 -5.23 1.28
N ASP A 37 19.02 -5.46 2.38
CA ASP A 37 20.37 -6.01 2.38
C ASP A 37 20.40 -7.47 1.87
N TYR A 38 19.52 -8.34 2.36
CA TYR A 38 19.46 -9.76 1.98
C TYR A 38 19.06 -10.00 0.53
N ILE A 39 18.26 -9.11 -0.07
CA ILE A 39 17.92 -9.20 -1.50
C ILE A 39 18.95 -8.47 -2.38
N GLY A 40 20.02 -7.90 -1.81
CA GLY A 40 21.05 -7.17 -2.54
C GLY A 40 20.54 -5.88 -3.20
N PHE A 41 19.55 -5.21 -2.58
CA PHE A 41 18.98 -3.98 -3.14
C PHE A 41 19.98 -2.83 -3.05
N PRO A 42 20.15 -2.02 -4.12
CA PRO A 42 21.10 -0.91 -4.09
C PRO A 42 20.69 0.16 -3.06
N PHE A 43 21.66 0.66 -2.30
CA PHE A 43 21.48 1.73 -1.30
C PHE A 43 20.41 1.41 -0.23
N PRO A 44 20.54 0.30 0.52
CA PRO A 44 19.53 -0.13 1.51
C PRO A 44 19.27 0.91 2.60
N GLU A 45 20.31 1.69 2.96
CA GLU A 45 20.26 2.78 3.94
C GLU A 45 19.26 3.87 3.56
N VAL A 46 19.17 4.22 2.27
CA VAL A 46 18.26 5.25 1.75
C VAL A 46 16.90 4.63 1.42
N MET A 47 16.91 3.46 0.79
CA MET A 47 15.70 2.80 0.29
C MET A 47 14.73 2.39 1.39
N GLN A 48 15.22 2.09 2.60
CA GLN A 48 14.34 1.84 3.74
C GLN A 48 13.40 3.03 4.03
N TYR A 49 13.85 4.27 3.81
CA TYR A 49 13.04 5.46 4.05
C TYR A 49 12.02 5.63 2.93
N VAL A 50 12.41 5.37 1.69
CA VAL A 50 11.49 5.37 0.54
C VAL A 50 10.33 4.41 0.77
N VAL A 51 10.61 3.19 1.25
CA VAL A 51 9.58 2.20 1.60
C VAL A 51 8.68 2.70 2.73
N LYS A 52 9.27 3.17 3.84
CA LYS A 52 8.53 3.65 5.03
C LYS A 52 7.63 4.85 4.71
N PHE A 53 8.19 5.88 4.09
CA PHE A 53 7.45 7.09 3.73
C PHE A 53 6.46 6.85 2.58
N GLY A 54 6.78 5.94 1.65
CA GLY A 54 5.88 5.55 0.57
C GLY A 54 4.57 4.97 1.11
N GLU A 55 4.64 4.01 2.04
CA GLU A 55 3.46 3.42 2.66
C GLU A 55 2.66 4.44 3.47
N VAL A 56 3.33 5.24 4.30
CA VAL A 56 2.66 6.29 5.09
C VAL A 56 1.98 7.32 4.17
N GLY A 57 2.69 7.79 3.15
CA GLY A 57 2.17 8.78 2.19
C GLY A 57 0.97 8.26 1.41
N VAL A 58 1.03 7.03 0.91
CA VAL A 58 -0.09 6.39 0.19
C VAL A 58 -1.29 6.16 1.12
N GLY A 59 -1.05 5.68 2.35
CA GLY A 59 -2.09 5.48 3.35
C GLY A 59 -2.82 6.78 3.70
N LEU A 60 -2.06 7.85 3.98
CA LEU A 60 -2.61 9.18 4.23
C LEU A 60 -3.37 9.75 3.03
N ALA A 61 -2.85 9.58 1.81
CA ALA A 61 -3.53 10.04 0.60
C ALA A 61 -4.89 9.35 0.40
N LEU A 62 -4.98 8.04 0.64
CA LEU A 62 -6.24 7.30 0.55
C LEU A 62 -7.21 7.69 1.67
N LEU A 63 -6.74 7.85 2.91
CA LEU A 63 -7.59 8.34 4.00
C LEU A 63 -8.10 9.76 3.72
N PHE A 64 -7.25 10.64 3.19
CA PHE A 64 -7.65 11.98 2.77
C PHE A 64 -8.75 11.92 1.70
N LEU A 65 -8.59 11.10 0.67
CA LEU A 65 -9.63 10.87 -0.33
C LEU A 65 -10.92 10.28 0.28
N ALA A 66 -10.78 9.38 1.25
CA ALA A 66 -11.91 8.72 1.90
C ALA A 66 -12.69 9.65 2.84
N PHE A 67 -12.08 10.63 3.51
CA PHE A 67 -12.77 11.48 4.48
C PHE A 67 -13.02 12.91 3.97
N LYS A 68 -12.10 13.47 3.20
CA LYS A 68 -12.06 14.90 2.86
C LYS A 68 -11.83 15.12 1.36
N GLU A 69 -12.76 14.64 0.53
CA GLU A 69 -12.75 14.93 -0.92
C GLU A 69 -13.28 16.32 -1.28
N ALA A 70 -13.88 17.04 -0.32
CA ALA A 70 -14.40 18.39 -0.50
C ALA A 70 -13.23 19.36 -0.77
N GLY A 71 -13.22 19.97 -1.97
CA GLY A 71 -12.14 20.85 -2.43
C GLY A 71 -11.26 20.27 -3.54
N LEU A 72 -11.33 18.96 -3.82
CA LEU A 72 -10.59 18.35 -4.93
C LEU A 72 -11.39 18.35 -6.23
N THR A 73 -10.78 18.87 -7.30
CA THR A 73 -11.30 18.71 -8.66
C THR A 73 -11.42 17.22 -9.02
N LYS A 74 -12.38 16.86 -9.89
CA LYS A 74 -12.58 15.46 -10.34
C LYS A 74 -11.27 14.87 -10.91
N LYS A 75 -10.51 15.68 -11.65
CA LYS A 75 -9.23 15.29 -12.26
C LYS A 75 -8.14 14.97 -11.23
N VAL A 76 -7.93 15.84 -10.24
CA VAL A 76 -6.91 15.60 -9.19
C VAL A 76 -7.30 14.39 -8.35
N ARG A 77 -8.57 14.30 -7.94
CA ARG A 77 -9.08 13.15 -7.18
C ARG A 77 -8.86 11.83 -7.89
N GLY A 78 -9.17 11.76 -9.19
CA GLY A 78 -8.93 10.57 -10.00
C GLY A 78 -7.46 10.22 -10.09
N ARG A 79 -6.59 11.20 -10.32
CA ARG A 79 -5.13 10.99 -10.36
C ARG A 79 -4.59 10.46 -9.04
N VAL A 80 -4.89 11.10 -7.92
CA VAL A 80 -4.45 10.64 -6.59
C VAL A 80 -4.98 9.24 -6.33
N PHE A 81 -6.27 8.98 -6.63
CA PHE A 81 -6.85 7.65 -6.48
C PHE A 81 -6.08 6.60 -7.27
N TYR A 82 -5.89 6.76 -8.58
CA TYR A 82 -5.21 5.77 -9.41
C TYR A 82 -3.74 5.61 -9.03
N ILE A 83 -3.02 6.71 -8.78
CA ILE A 83 -1.60 6.67 -8.37
C ILE A 83 -1.46 5.91 -7.05
N SER A 84 -2.29 6.20 -6.04
CA SER A 84 -2.25 5.50 -4.76
C SER A 84 -2.55 4.01 -4.90
N ASN A 85 -3.55 3.62 -5.69
CA ASN A 85 -3.87 2.19 -5.89
C ASN A 85 -2.76 1.47 -6.69
N ILE A 86 -2.16 2.10 -7.70
CA ILE A 86 -1.01 1.55 -8.43
C ILE A 86 0.19 1.37 -7.49
N ALA A 87 0.46 2.37 -6.65
CA ALA A 87 1.53 2.30 -5.67
C ALA A 87 1.33 1.12 -4.71
N ILE A 88 0.10 0.86 -4.23
CA ILE A 88 -0.20 -0.33 -3.42
C ILE A 88 0.16 -1.60 -4.17
N ILE A 89 -0.29 -1.76 -5.42
CA ILE A 89 0.00 -2.97 -6.21
C ILE A 89 1.50 -3.19 -6.32
N VAL A 90 2.27 -2.15 -6.65
CA VAL A 90 3.73 -2.24 -6.76
C VAL A 90 4.36 -2.63 -5.42
N MET A 91 3.97 -1.98 -4.32
CA MET A 91 4.48 -2.32 -2.98
C MET A 91 4.14 -3.76 -2.59
N MET A 92 2.95 -4.25 -2.91
CA MET A 92 2.55 -5.63 -2.61
C MET A 92 3.28 -6.65 -3.47
N ILE A 93 3.59 -6.35 -4.73
CA ILE A 93 4.44 -7.22 -5.57
C ILE A 93 5.84 -7.34 -4.97
N VAL A 94 6.43 -6.22 -4.54
CA VAL A 94 7.74 -6.22 -3.87
C VAL A 94 7.69 -7.00 -2.56
N ALA A 95 6.59 -6.87 -1.79
CA ALA A 95 6.39 -7.66 -0.59
C ALA A 95 6.30 -9.17 -0.90
N ILE A 96 5.54 -9.58 -1.90
CA ILE A 96 5.46 -10.98 -2.35
C ILE A 96 6.84 -11.49 -2.74
N TYR A 97 7.59 -10.73 -3.54
CA TYR A 97 8.96 -11.09 -3.91
C TYR A 97 9.84 -11.31 -2.68
N THR A 98 9.77 -10.39 -1.71
CA THR A 98 10.55 -10.48 -0.47
C THR A 98 10.19 -11.72 0.36
N HIS A 99 8.91 -12.03 0.49
CA HIS A 99 8.41 -13.23 1.19
C HIS A 99 8.85 -14.55 0.53
N LEU A 100 8.99 -14.55 -0.81
CA LEU A 100 9.39 -15.73 -1.57
C LEU A 100 10.90 -15.84 -1.76
N HIS A 101 11.67 -14.80 -1.42
CA HIS A 101 13.10 -14.77 -1.63
C HIS A 101 13.81 -15.77 -0.70
N PRO A 102 14.68 -16.66 -1.20
CA PRO A 102 15.26 -17.74 -0.40
C PRO A 102 16.19 -17.23 0.71
N ALA A 103 16.84 -16.09 0.51
CA ALA A 103 17.73 -15.48 1.51
C ALA A 103 16.99 -14.73 2.63
N VAL A 104 15.66 -14.64 2.57
CA VAL A 104 14.85 -13.95 3.57
C VAL A 104 14.28 -14.99 4.57
N PRO A 105 14.77 -15.00 5.82
CA PRO A 105 14.30 -15.92 6.84
C PRO A 105 12.92 -15.50 7.36
N ALA A 106 12.13 -16.44 7.89
CA ALA A 106 10.74 -16.16 8.29
C ALA A 106 10.66 -15.21 9.48
N GLU A 107 11.66 -15.24 10.36
CA GLU A 107 11.77 -14.50 11.62
C GLU A 107 11.87 -12.98 11.43
N ILE A 108 12.24 -12.52 10.23
CA ILE A 108 12.27 -11.09 9.90
C ILE A 108 11.02 -10.63 9.13
N LEU A 109 10.11 -11.56 8.80
CA LEU A 109 8.85 -11.24 8.13
C LEU A 109 7.80 -10.76 9.13
N PRO A 110 6.88 -9.89 8.71
CA PRO A 110 5.72 -9.56 9.50
C PRO A 110 4.96 -10.83 9.90
N LEU A 111 4.67 -10.99 11.20
CA LEU A 111 3.97 -12.16 11.77
C LEU A 111 4.71 -13.50 11.59
N GLU A 112 6.00 -13.48 11.29
CA GLU A 112 6.84 -14.67 11.13
C GLU A 112 6.31 -15.67 10.09
N SER A 113 5.49 -15.19 9.15
CA SER A 113 4.77 -16.01 8.18
C SER A 113 5.38 -15.90 6.79
N LYS A 114 5.89 -17.03 6.27
CA LYS A 114 6.50 -17.09 4.95
C LYS A 114 5.49 -16.88 3.81
N PRO A 115 4.31 -17.52 3.79
CA PRO A 115 3.34 -17.32 2.72
C PRO A 115 2.84 -15.86 2.64
N PRO A 116 2.89 -15.20 1.46
CA PRO A 116 2.51 -13.79 1.31
C PRO A 116 0.99 -13.59 1.19
N VAL A 117 0.22 -14.16 2.13
CA VAL A 117 -1.25 -14.09 2.13
C VAL A 117 -1.74 -12.64 2.21
N MET A 118 -1.17 -11.85 3.12
CA MET A 118 -1.56 -10.45 3.33
C MET A 118 -1.33 -9.58 2.08
N PRO A 119 -0.14 -9.58 1.44
CA PRO A 119 0.07 -8.89 0.17
C PRO A 119 -0.93 -9.28 -0.93
N ILE A 120 -1.25 -10.57 -1.08
CA ILE A 120 -2.21 -11.05 -2.08
C ILE A 120 -3.61 -10.48 -1.82
N VAL A 121 -4.07 -10.53 -0.56
CA VAL A 121 -5.36 -9.96 -0.16
C VAL A 121 -5.41 -8.46 -0.46
N TYR A 122 -4.32 -7.73 -0.22
CA TYR A 122 -4.28 -6.28 -0.47
C TYR A 122 -4.36 -5.96 -1.98
N ILE A 123 -3.73 -6.77 -2.84
CA ILE A 123 -3.88 -6.65 -4.29
C ILE A 123 -5.35 -6.85 -4.70
N ILE A 124 -6.01 -7.89 -4.19
CA ILE A 124 -7.42 -8.17 -4.50
C ILE A 124 -8.32 -6.99 -4.09
N LEU A 125 -8.15 -6.48 -2.86
CA LEU A 125 -8.91 -5.32 -2.38
C LEU A 125 -8.65 -4.06 -3.21
N THR A 126 -7.41 -3.86 -3.65
CA THR A 126 -7.02 -2.72 -4.49
C THR A 126 -7.65 -2.80 -5.88
N VAL A 127 -7.61 -3.97 -6.52
CA VAL A 127 -8.27 -4.22 -7.81
C VAL A 127 -9.78 -4.03 -7.70
N LEU A 128 -10.40 -4.53 -6.63
CA LEU A 128 -11.82 -4.32 -6.37
C LEU A 128 -12.15 -2.83 -6.20
N ASN A 129 -11.32 -2.07 -5.48
CA ASN A 129 -11.51 -0.64 -5.29
C ASN A 129 -11.47 0.12 -6.63
N VAL A 130 -10.47 -0.19 -7.47
CA VAL A 130 -10.33 0.39 -8.82
C VAL A 130 -11.53 0.03 -9.70
N PHE A 131 -11.97 -1.22 -9.68
CA PHE A 131 -13.14 -1.68 -10.42
C PHE A 131 -14.42 -0.94 -10.01
N LEU A 132 -14.68 -0.83 -8.70
CA LEU A 132 -15.82 -0.11 -8.17
C LEU A 132 -15.77 1.39 -8.49
N TYR A 133 -14.58 2.00 -8.45
CA TYR A 133 -14.39 3.40 -8.83
C TYR A 133 -14.72 3.62 -10.29
N LYS A 134 -14.16 2.81 -11.21
CA LYS A 134 -14.44 2.89 -12.66
C LYS A 134 -15.93 2.70 -12.97
N LYS A 135 -16.58 1.69 -12.37
CA LYS A 135 -18.02 1.47 -12.51
C LYS A 135 -18.84 2.66 -11.99
N SER A 136 -18.35 3.32 -10.93
CA SER A 136 -19.02 4.49 -10.39
C SER A 136 -18.95 5.69 -11.33
N THR A 137 -17.82 5.92 -12.01
CA THR A 137 -17.63 7.05 -12.92
C THR A 137 -18.48 6.93 -14.18
N ILE A 138 -18.54 5.73 -14.78
CA ILE A 138 -19.33 5.45 -15.99
C ILE A 138 -20.83 5.71 -15.77
N ASN A 139 -21.36 5.40 -14.59
CA ASN A 139 -22.79 5.59 -14.29
C ASN A 139 -23.20 7.06 -14.05
N TYR A 140 -22.27 8.02 -14.03
CA TYR A 140 -22.57 9.45 -13.89
C TYR A 140 -22.55 10.20 -15.25
N GLU A 141 -22.13 9.53 -16.32
CA GLU A 141 -22.10 10.07 -17.69
C GLU A 141 -23.27 9.56 -18.57
N LYS A 142 -24.16 8.73 -17.99
CA LYS A 142 -25.47 8.36 -18.55
C LYS A 142 -26.56 9.09 -17.78
#